data_AF-A0AA36FNV8-F1
#
_entry.id   AF-A0AA36FNV8-F1
#
_cell.length_a   1.000
_cell.length_b   1.000
_cell.length_c   1.000
_cell.angle_alpha   90.00
_cell.angle_beta   90.00
_cell.angle_gamma   90.00
#
_symmetry.space_group_name_H-M   'P 1'
#
loop_
_entity.id
_entity.type
_entity.pdbx_description
1 polymer ?
#
loop_
_entity_poly.entity_id
_entity_poly.type
_entity_poly.pdbx_seq_one_letter_code
_entity_poly.pdbx_strand_id
1 'polypeptide(L)'
;MSESKCESSSWSQKLPIDIARRGPVPPAKQCMHVKYYCEENVWKLCEAVNIDRPEELEFCSVVFISNEDRAVPIWHQKIGKPDEPVVWDYHVIFLWRLEGESYVYDLDSSLPFPCKLEMYINEAIKTDDILQPQYHRD
;
A
#
# COMPACT_ATOMS: atom_id res chain seq x y z
N MET A 1 0.22 8.72 43.50
CA MET A 1 0.61 9.43 42.27
C MET A 1 1.82 8.71 41.71
N SER A 2 1.60 7.82 40.75
CA SER A 2 2.65 7.20 39.96
C SER A 2 2.27 7.42 38.51
N GLU A 3 2.99 8.34 37.86
CA GLU A 3 2.82 8.68 36.46
C GLU A 3 3.17 7.46 35.60
N SER A 4 2.16 6.95 34.89
CA SER A 4 2.34 6.02 33.79
C SER A 4 2.94 6.79 32.62
N LYS A 5 4.23 6.58 32.36
CA LYS A 5 4.87 6.96 31.10
C LYS A 5 4.18 6.21 29.97
N CYS A 6 3.38 6.93 29.19
CA CYS A 6 2.91 6.51 27.89
C CYS A 6 4.14 6.47 26.97
N GLU A 7 4.64 5.27 26.66
CA GLU A 7 5.72 5.08 25.70
C GLU A 7 5.18 5.29 24.28
N SER A 8 5.11 6.57 23.88
CA SER A 8 5.02 6.95 22.47
C SER A 8 6.42 6.85 21.84
N SER A 9 6.69 5.81 21.04
CA SER A 9 7.48 5.87 19.79
C SER A 9 7.92 4.48 19.32
N SER A 10 7.23 3.93 18.32
CA SER A 10 7.77 2.86 17.46
C SER A 10 7.27 3.04 16.02
N TRP A 11 7.46 4.25 15.48
CA TRP A 11 7.04 4.59 14.10
C TRP A 11 8.07 4.16 13.04
N SER A 12 8.75 3.04 13.24
CA SER A 12 9.71 2.52 12.26
C SER A 12 9.97 1.04 12.45
N GLN A 13 8.95 0.20 12.31
CA GLN A 13 9.22 -1.19 11.91
C GLN A 13 9.73 -1.17 10.48
N LYS A 14 11.04 -0.94 10.32
CA LYS A 14 11.72 -1.07 9.03
C LYS A 14 11.55 -2.52 8.58
N LEU A 15 11.13 -2.71 7.33
CA LEU A 15 11.14 -4.04 6.73
C LEU A 15 12.52 -4.68 6.90
N PRO A 16 12.58 -5.98 7.18
CA PRO A 16 13.84 -6.73 7.09
C PRO A 16 14.51 -6.42 5.74
N ILE A 17 15.81 -6.09 5.78
CA ILE A 17 16.59 -5.63 4.61
C ILE A 17 16.54 -6.64 3.45
N ASP A 18 16.41 -7.91 3.79
CA ASP A 18 16.25 -9.02 2.87
C ASP A 18 14.93 -8.92 2.11
N ILE A 19 13.80 -8.58 2.72
CA ILE A 19 12.52 -8.45 2.03
C ILE A 19 12.51 -7.25 1.08
N ALA A 20 13.03 -6.11 1.54
CA ALA A 20 13.18 -4.93 0.68
C ALA A 20 14.13 -5.15 -0.52
N ARG A 21 15.00 -6.18 -0.46
CA ARG A 21 15.91 -6.57 -1.57
C ARG A 21 15.43 -7.81 -2.33
N ARG A 22 14.58 -8.65 -1.75
CA ARG A 22 14.09 -9.91 -2.32
C ARG A 22 12.70 -9.81 -2.93
N GLY A 23 11.93 -8.76 -2.65
CA GLY A 23 10.64 -8.57 -3.31
C GLY A 23 10.74 -8.71 -4.85
N PRO A 24 9.67 -9.20 -5.51
CA PRO A 24 9.69 -9.45 -6.95
C PRO A 24 9.67 -8.16 -7.77
N VAL A 25 9.30 -7.02 -7.15
CA VAL A 25 9.23 -5.71 -7.78
C VAL A 25 10.52 -4.93 -7.51
N PRO A 26 11.08 -4.22 -8.51
CA PRO A 26 12.26 -3.37 -8.32
C PRO A 26 12.00 -2.21 -7.33
N PRO A 27 13.06 -1.55 -6.82
CA PRO A 27 12.89 -0.38 -5.96
C PRO A 27 12.03 0.71 -6.61
N ALA A 28 11.17 1.40 -5.85
CA ALA A 28 10.21 2.38 -6.36
C ALA A 28 10.80 3.41 -7.35
N LYS A 29 12.05 3.85 -7.15
CA LYS A 29 12.74 4.81 -8.03
C LYS A 29 13.04 4.28 -9.44
N GLN A 30 12.96 2.97 -9.64
CA GLN A 30 13.19 2.29 -10.91
C GLN A 30 11.87 1.85 -11.57
N CYS A 31 10.75 1.95 -10.86
CA CYS A 31 9.43 1.68 -11.42
C CYS A 31 8.98 2.85 -12.30
N MET A 32 8.31 2.53 -13.40
CA MET A 32 7.54 3.53 -14.15
C MET A 32 6.39 4.01 -13.25
N HIS A 33 6.21 5.32 -13.15
CA HIS A 33 5.13 5.92 -12.36
C HIS A 33 4.57 7.14 -13.09
N VAL A 34 3.28 7.08 -13.38
CA VAL A 34 2.49 8.21 -13.89
C VAL A 34 1.35 8.47 -12.91
N LYS A 35 1.26 9.69 -12.38
CA LYS A 35 0.21 10.06 -11.43
C LYS A 35 -1.17 9.87 -12.05
N TYR A 36 -2.11 9.33 -11.27
CA TYR A 36 -3.51 9.10 -11.67
C TYR A 36 -3.72 7.96 -12.69
N TYR A 37 -2.69 7.15 -12.97
CA TYR A 37 -2.78 5.94 -13.80
C TYR A 37 -2.31 4.72 -12.98
N CYS A 38 -2.84 4.57 -11.77
CA CYS A 38 -2.45 3.53 -10.81
C CYS A 38 -2.59 2.10 -11.38
N GLU A 39 -3.60 1.88 -12.22
CA GLU A 39 -3.87 0.66 -12.97
C GLU A 39 -2.75 0.34 -13.98
N GLU A 40 -2.26 1.31 -14.75
CA GLU A 40 -1.14 1.10 -15.68
C GLU A 40 0.18 0.93 -14.91
N ASN A 41 0.35 1.69 -13.83
CA ASN A 41 1.52 1.58 -12.98
C ASN A 41 1.62 0.17 -12.38
N VAL A 42 0.52 -0.37 -11.84
CA VAL A 42 0.46 -1.74 -11.30
C VAL A 42 0.61 -2.78 -12.41
N TRP A 43 0.02 -2.57 -13.59
CA TRP A 43 0.25 -3.44 -14.75
C TRP A 43 1.73 -3.51 -15.12
N LYS A 44 2.45 -2.38 -15.06
CA LYS A 44 3.91 -2.34 -15.27
C LYS A 44 4.69 -3.06 -14.17
N LEU A 45 4.20 -3.08 -12.93
CA LEU A 45 4.80 -3.92 -11.88
C LEU A 45 4.62 -5.41 -12.23
N CYS A 46 3.42 -5.83 -12.64
CA CYS A 46 3.17 -7.21 -13.08
C CYS A 46 4.08 -7.60 -14.25
N GLU A 47 4.24 -6.72 -15.25
CA GLU A 47 5.14 -6.93 -16.38
C GLU A 47 6.59 -7.11 -15.92
N ALA A 48 7.07 -6.26 -15.00
CA ALA A 48 8.41 -6.38 -14.45
C ALA A 48 8.64 -7.71 -13.71
N VAL A 49 7.67 -8.14 -12.89
CA VAL A 49 7.73 -9.45 -12.21
C VAL A 49 7.74 -10.59 -13.23
N ASN A 50 6.87 -10.55 -14.24
CA ASN A 50 6.80 -11.58 -15.28
C ASN A 50 8.11 -11.74 -16.06
N ILE A 51 8.87 -10.66 -16.23
CA ILE A 51 10.15 -10.66 -16.95
C ILE A 51 11.30 -11.15 -16.07
N ASP A 52 11.40 -10.67 -14.81
CA ASP A 52 12.53 -10.98 -13.92
C ASP A 52 12.33 -12.31 -13.17
N ARG A 53 11.11 -12.56 -12.69
CA ARG A 53 10.74 -13.66 -11.77
C ARG A 53 9.30 -14.15 -12.01
N PRO A 54 9.00 -14.75 -13.17
CA PRO A 54 7.64 -15.18 -13.51
C PRO A 54 7.03 -16.16 -12.52
N GLU A 55 7.84 -16.96 -11.82
CA GLU A 55 7.41 -17.87 -10.76
C GLU A 55 6.76 -17.15 -9.57
N GLU A 56 7.10 -15.88 -9.32
CA GLU A 56 6.53 -15.11 -8.20
C GLU A 56 5.09 -14.64 -8.50
N LEU A 57 4.66 -14.64 -9.77
CA LEU A 57 3.32 -14.17 -10.16
C LEU A 57 2.20 -14.95 -9.49
N GLU A 58 2.39 -16.24 -9.20
CA GLU A 58 1.37 -17.05 -8.52
C GLU A 58 1.06 -16.55 -7.10
N PHE A 59 1.99 -15.81 -6.49
CA PHE A 59 1.85 -15.22 -5.17
C PHE A 59 1.44 -13.75 -5.21
N CYS A 60 1.17 -13.22 -6.40
CA CYS A 60 0.84 -11.83 -6.61
C CYS A 60 -0.67 -11.64 -6.84
N SER A 61 -1.18 -10.48 -6.47
CA SER A 61 -2.55 -10.07 -6.77
C SER A 61 -2.62 -8.59 -7.07
N VAL A 62 -3.49 -8.21 -7.99
CA VAL A 62 -3.85 -6.82 -8.26
C VAL A 62 -5.15 -6.55 -7.51
N VAL A 63 -5.17 -5.51 -6.69
CA VAL A 63 -6.32 -5.16 -5.86
C VAL A 63 -6.81 -3.79 -6.30
N PHE A 64 -8.07 -3.75 -6.73
CA PHE A 64 -8.82 -2.52 -6.95
C PHE A 64 -9.54 -2.17 -5.67
N ILE A 65 -9.45 -0.92 -5.25
CA ILE A 65 -10.13 -0.37 -4.10
C ILE A 65 -11.05 0.71 -4.63
N SER A 66 -12.36 0.54 -4.47
CA SER A 66 -13.37 1.50 -4.89
C SER A 66 -14.65 1.28 -4.10
N ASN A 67 -15.74 1.91 -4.51
CA ASN A 67 -17.09 1.70 -3.99
C ASN A 67 -18.12 2.24 -5.01
N GLU A 68 -19.41 2.07 -4.72
CA GLU A 68 -20.50 2.51 -5.59
C GLU A 68 -20.47 4.02 -5.87
N ASP A 69 -20.14 4.82 -4.85
CA ASP A 69 -20.07 6.28 -4.93
C ASP A 69 -18.80 6.82 -5.60
N ARG A 70 -17.83 5.95 -5.91
CA ARG A 70 -16.50 6.31 -6.41
C ARG A 70 -15.86 7.40 -5.55
N ALA A 71 -15.83 7.13 -4.25
CA ALA A 71 -15.24 8.03 -3.27
C ALA A 71 -14.64 7.19 -2.14
N VAL A 72 -13.37 6.84 -2.29
CA VAL A 72 -12.63 6.04 -1.30
C VAL A 72 -11.49 6.83 -0.68
N PRO A 73 -11.56 7.16 0.62
CA PRO A 73 -10.48 7.86 1.32
C PRO A 73 -9.32 6.90 1.62
N ILE A 74 -8.11 7.31 1.24
CA ILE A 74 -6.86 6.60 1.51
C ILE A 74 -5.85 7.58 2.11
N TRP A 75 -5.35 7.28 3.31
CA TRP A 75 -4.34 8.06 4.02
C TRP A 75 -2.93 7.76 3.51
N HIS A 76 -1.96 8.59 3.92
CA HIS A 76 -0.55 8.44 3.55
C HIS A 76 -0.34 8.36 2.03
N GLN A 77 -0.99 9.25 1.28
CA GLN A 77 -0.82 9.38 -0.16
C GLN A 77 0.11 10.57 -0.44
N LYS A 78 1.08 10.41 -1.36
CA LYS A 78 2.13 11.41 -1.67
C LYS A 78 1.59 12.77 -2.12
N ILE A 79 0.40 12.78 -2.72
CA ILE A 79 -0.26 14.01 -3.19
C ILE A 79 -1.10 14.68 -2.11
N GLY A 80 -1.40 13.98 -1.01
CA GLY A 80 -2.18 14.46 0.12
C GLY A 80 -1.34 15.12 1.21
N LYS A 81 -2.02 15.59 2.25
CA LYS A 81 -1.36 16.03 3.49
C LYS A 81 -1.14 14.81 4.41
N PRO A 82 -0.14 14.83 5.30
CA PRO A 82 0.20 13.67 6.14
C PRO A 82 -0.96 13.06 6.93
N ASP A 83 -1.85 13.90 7.48
CA ASP A 83 -2.94 13.47 8.37
C ASP A 83 -4.34 13.52 7.71
N GLU A 84 -4.41 13.79 6.41
CA GLU A 84 -5.66 13.87 5.65
C GLU A 84 -5.68 12.77 4.57
N PRO A 85 -6.82 12.09 4.35
CA PRO A 85 -6.94 11.17 3.26
C PRO A 85 -7.01 11.91 1.92
N VAL A 86 -6.55 11.24 0.86
CA VAL A 86 -6.94 11.58 -0.51
C VAL A 86 -8.17 10.75 -0.83
N VAL A 87 -9.21 11.40 -1.36
CA VAL A 87 -10.41 10.71 -1.85
C VAL A 87 -10.21 10.39 -3.31
N TRP A 88 -10.17 9.09 -3.62
CA TRP A 88 -10.05 8.57 -4.97
C TRP A 88 -11.40 8.08 -5.48
N ASP A 89 -11.60 8.10 -6.80
CA ASP A 89 -12.69 7.37 -7.43
C ASP A 89 -12.45 5.86 -7.42
N TYR A 90 -11.21 5.47 -7.63
CA TYR A 90 -10.67 4.16 -7.34
C TYR A 90 -9.15 4.26 -7.15
N HIS A 91 -8.54 3.25 -6.52
CA HIS A 91 -7.10 3.10 -6.46
C HIS A 91 -6.70 1.65 -6.70
N VAL A 92 -5.54 1.44 -7.31
CA VAL A 92 -5.02 0.10 -7.61
C VAL A 92 -3.69 -0.11 -6.92
N ILE A 93 -3.59 -1.21 -6.19
CA ILE A 93 -2.35 -1.64 -5.52
C ILE A 93 -1.95 -3.04 -5.96
N PHE A 94 -0.65 -3.32 -5.86
CA PHE A 94 -0.10 -4.64 -6.09
C PHE A 94 0.21 -5.32 -4.76
N LEU A 95 -0.26 -6.56 -4.57
CA LEU A 95 -0.06 -7.36 -3.38
C LEU A 95 0.85 -8.54 -3.70
N TRP A 96 1.80 -8.85 -2.83
CA TRP A 96 2.64 -10.04 -2.93
C TRP A 96 2.65 -10.79 -1.59
N ARG A 97 2.52 -12.11 -1.64
CA ARG A 97 2.52 -12.98 -0.46
C ARG A 97 3.83 -13.77 -0.38
N LEU A 98 4.46 -13.76 0.79
CA LEU A 98 5.67 -14.55 1.06
C LEU A 98 5.55 -15.20 2.43
N GLU A 99 5.63 -16.53 2.48
CA GLU A 99 5.75 -17.30 3.73
C GLU A 99 4.68 -16.95 4.80
N GLY A 100 3.45 -16.65 4.37
CA GLY A 100 2.34 -16.28 5.26
C GLY A 100 2.22 -14.78 5.56
N GLU A 101 3.21 -13.98 5.17
CA GLU A 101 3.15 -12.51 5.22
C GLU A 101 2.69 -11.94 3.88
N SER A 102 2.16 -10.72 3.88
CA SER A 102 1.76 -10.01 2.65
C SER A 102 2.30 -8.59 2.62
N TYR A 103 2.60 -8.13 1.41
CA TYR A 103 3.28 -6.86 1.14
C TYR A 103 2.55 -6.08 0.06
N VAL A 104 2.31 -4.81 0.32
CA VAL A 104 1.65 -3.86 -0.59
C VAL A 104 2.72 -3.04 -1.32
N TYR A 105 2.59 -2.96 -2.62
CA TYR A 105 3.34 -2.07 -3.49
C TYR A 105 2.37 -1.02 -4.01
N ASP A 106 2.34 0.12 -3.34
CA ASP A 106 1.61 1.31 -3.75
C ASP A 106 2.62 2.41 -4.11
N LEU A 107 2.68 2.77 -5.38
CA LEU A 107 3.59 3.82 -5.87
C LEU A 107 3.11 5.23 -5.48
N ASP A 108 1.86 5.40 -5.08
CA ASP A 108 1.29 6.68 -4.65
C ASP A 108 1.34 6.84 -3.12
N SER A 109 1.64 5.80 -2.35
CA SER A 109 1.78 5.88 -0.90
C SER A 109 3.08 6.56 -0.43
N SER A 110 3.00 7.31 0.67
CA SER A 110 4.15 7.81 1.44
C SER A 110 4.67 6.81 2.48
N LEU A 111 3.99 5.67 2.67
CA LEU A 111 4.48 4.53 3.44
C LEU A 111 5.68 3.86 2.76
N PRO A 112 6.38 2.94 3.44
CA PRO A 112 7.46 2.17 2.83
C PRO A 112 7.02 1.45 1.53
N PHE A 113 7.98 1.23 0.63
CA PHE A 113 7.76 0.47 -0.60
C PHE A 113 8.77 -0.69 -0.69
N PRO A 114 8.32 -1.96 -0.61
CA PRO A 114 6.95 -2.37 -0.24
C PRO A 114 6.57 -1.95 1.19
N CYS A 115 5.29 -2.03 1.52
CA CYS A 115 4.72 -1.87 2.86
C CYS A 115 4.22 -3.23 3.37
N LYS A 116 4.34 -3.54 4.66
CA LYS A 116 3.61 -4.71 5.22
C LYS A 116 2.11 -4.48 5.11
N LEU A 117 1.34 -5.50 4.74
CA LEU A 117 -0.11 -5.40 4.60
C LEU A 117 -0.78 -4.89 5.89
N GLU A 118 -0.37 -5.42 7.06
CA GLU A 118 -0.90 -4.97 8.35
C GLU A 118 -0.68 -3.47 8.58
N MET A 119 0.52 -2.96 8.28
CA MET A 119 0.82 -1.53 8.37
C MET A 119 -0.01 -0.72 7.37
N TYR A 120 -0.13 -1.18 6.12
CA TYR A 120 -0.92 -0.50 5.10
C TYR A 120 -2.41 -0.43 5.49
N ILE A 121 -2.97 -1.51 6.02
CA ILE A 121 -4.33 -1.55 6.54
C ILE A 121 -4.50 -0.59 7.72
N ASN A 122 -3.59 -0.58 8.68
CA ASN A 122 -3.75 0.25 9.88
C ASN A 122 -3.52 1.75 9.62
N GLU A 123 -2.60 2.09 8.70
CA GLU A 123 -2.20 3.47 8.47
C GLU A 123 -2.90 4.10 7.27
N ALA A 124 -2.93 3.43 6.12
CA ALA A 124 -3.47 3.99 4.88
C ALA A 124 -4.97 3.73 4.72
N ILE A 125 -5.43 2.50 5.00
CA ILE A 125 -6.87 2.16 4.88
C ILE A 125 -7.61 2.62 6.14
N LYS A 126 -7.24 2.15 7.33
CA LYS A 126 -8.00 2.32 8.59
C LYS A 126 -9.38 1.64 8.53
N THR A 127 -10.06 1.51 9.67
CA THR A 127 -11.40 0.89 9.72
C THR A 127 -12.45 1.73 8.98
N ASP A 128 -13.46 1.09 8.39
CA ASP A 128 -14.64 1.78 7.85
C ASP A 128 -15.54 2.38 8.95
N ASP A 129 -15.39 1.95 10.21
CA ASP A 129 -16.17 2.48 11.34
C ASP A 129 -15.92 3.98 11.61
N ILE A 130 -14.79 4.53 11.14
CA ILE A 130 -14.48 5.97 11.25
C ILE A 130 -14.99 6.78 10.05
N LEU A 131 -15.59 6.13 9.05
CA LEU A 131 -16.06 6.72 7.82
C LEU A 131 -17.59 6.78 7.78
N GLN A 132 -18.10 7.73 7.00
CA GLN A 132 -19.51 7.70 6.61
C GLN A 132 -19.75 6.55 5.61
N PRO A 133 -20.93 5.92 5.58
CA PRO A 133 -21.19 4.74 4.74
C PRO A 133 -20.86 4.91 3.25
N GLN A 134 -21.08 6.09 2.67
CA GLN A 134 -20.74 6.38 1.27
C GLN A 134 -19.24 6.36 0.95
N TYR A 135 -18.38 6.27 1.98
CA TYR A 135 -16.94 6.20 1.86
C TYR A 135 -16.37 4.82 2.23
N HIS A 136 -17.23 3.85 2.57
CA HIS A 136 -16.81 2.46 2.84
C HIS A 136 -16.19 1.85 1.58
N ARG A 137 -15.23 0.94 1.76
CA ARG A 137 -14.36 0.46 0.67
C ARG A 137 -14.56 -1.03 0.45
N ASP A 138 -14.68 -1.40 -0.83
CA ASP A 138 -14.81 -2.78 -1.30
C ASP A 138 -13.50 -3.30 -1.92
#